data_AF-A0A9P6AUZ7-F1
#
_entry.id   AF-A0A9P6AUZ7-F1
#
_cell.length_a   1.000
_cell.length_b   1.000
_cell.length_c   1.000
_cell.angle_alpha   90.00
_cell.angle_beta   90.00
_cell.angle_gamma   90.00
#
_symmetry.space_group_name_H-M   'P 1'
#
loop_
_entity.id
_entity.type
_entity.pdbx_description
1 polymer ?
#
loop_
_entity_poly.entity_id
_entity_poly.type
_entity_poly.pdbx_seq_one_letter_code
_entity_poly.pdbx_strand_id
1 'polypeptide(L)'
;RKHAQAHRWSSTVLPSLIRPFMAFKRQGVRPTTSTSTGCSPCSCPYVRTLQVVCVFMDYLQDITLAVCQCRPAATQLIQHGVFPCAPVWPSLAVSLDMLEFVAELFVHVAPNERAWAATLEKYLNVRGYQFAAKDSLRRRFANALSHYQMLVRLVDIEISKIVD
;
A
#
# COMPACT_ATOMS: atom_id res chain seq x y z
N ARG A 1 -13.87 14.43 5.84
CA ARG A 1 -12.92 14.01 4.78
C ARG A 1 -12.15 12.72 5.12
N LYS A 2 -11.43 12.62 6.27
CA LYS A 2 -10.74 11.37 6.69
C LYS A 2 -11.65 10.14 6.83
N HIS A 3 -12.82 10.27 7.46
CA HIS A 3 -13.79 9.17 7.60
C HIS A 3 -14.30 8.65 6.24
N ALA A 4 -14.51 9.52 5.26
CA ALA A 4 -14.94 9.13 3.91
C ALA A 4 -13.84 8.40 3.11
N GLN A 5 -12.57 8.72 3.36
CA GLN A 5 -11.44 7.97 2.78
C GLN A 5 -11.28 6.60 3.44
N ALA A 6 -11.36 6.51 4.76
CA ALA A 6 -11.28 5.24 5.49
C ALA A 6 -12.38 4.27 5.05
N HIS A 7 -13.61 4.76 4.90
CA HIS A 7 -14.72 3.94 4.42
C HIS A 7 -14.52 3.43 2.99
N ARG A 8 -13.94 4.23 2.08
CA ARG A 8 -13.65 3.80 0.70
C ARG A 8 -12.56 2.74 0.59
N TRP A 9 -11.60 2.76 1.50
CA TRP A 9 -10.59 1.70 1.57
C TRP A 9 -11.25 0.35 1.78
N SER A 10 -12.12 0.23 2.80
CA SER A 10 -12.80 -1.03 3.10
C SER A 10 -13.91 -1.38 2.11
N SER A 11 -14.69 -0.41 1.62
CA SER A 11 -15.88 -0.69 0.82
C SER A 11 -15.62 -0.84 -0.68
N THR A 12 -14.52 -0.33 -1.22
CA THR A 12 -14.29 -0.31 -2.68
C THR A 12 -12.89 -0.74 -3.07
N VAL A 13 -11.86 -0.13 -2.45
CA VAL A 13 -10.48 -0.32 -2.92
C VAL A 13 -9.97 -1.71 -2.55
N LEU A 14 -9.96 -2.06 -1.25
CA LEU A 14 -9.43 -3.35 -0.80
C LEU A 14 -10.11 -4.54 -1.49
N PRO A 15 -11.46 -4.61 -1.59
CA PRO A 15 -12.12 -5.69 -2.33
C PRO A 15 -11.68 -5.80 -3.79
N SER A 16 -11.49 -4.66 -4.49
CA SER A 16 -11.08 -4.64 -5.89
C SER A 16 -9.62 -5.10 -6.12
N LEU A 17 -8.78 -5.05 -5.09
CA LEU A 17 -7.36 -5.41 -5.17
C LEU A 17 -7.09 -6.88 -4.89
N ILE A 18 -8.03 -7.63 -4.34
CA ILE A 18 -7.85 -9.04 -3.96
C ILE A 18 -7.37 -9.89 -5.15
N ARG A 19 -8.11 -9.86 -6.27
CA ARG A 19 -7.76 -10.65 -7.46
C ARG A 19 -6.44 -10.21 -8.11
N PRO A 20 -6.18 -8.91 -8.36
CA PRO A 20 -4.89 -8.44 -8.87
C PRO A 20 -3.71 -8.84 -7.97
N PHE A 21 -3.86 -8.71 -6.65
CA PHE A 21 -2.79 -9.04 -5.70
C PHE A 21 -2.49 -10.54 -5.68
N MET A 22 -3.50 -11.40 -5.72
CA MET A 22 -3.29 -12.85 -5.85
C MET A 22 -2.58 -13.22 -7.16
N ALA A 23 -2.95 -12.58 -8.28
CA ALA A 23 -2.29 -12.81 -9.56
C ALA A 23 -0.81 -12.40 -9.52
N PHE A 24 -0.51 -11.26 -8.90
CA PHE A 24 0.86 -10.80 -8.67
C PHE A 24 1.66 -11.81 -7.82
N LYS A 25 1.12 -12.25 -6.68
CA LYS A 25 1.79 -13.23 -5.80
C LYS A 25 2.07 -14.57 -6.49
N ARG A 26 1.22 -15.00 -7.44
CA ARG A 26 1.44 -16.22 -8.22
C ARG A 26 2.57 -16.10 -9.25
N GLN A 27 2.93 -14.90 -9.70
CA GLN A 27 3.95 -14.68 -10.72
C GLN A 27 5.39 -14.78 -10.17
N GLY A 28 5.59 -14.66 -8.85
CA GLY A 28 6.85 -14.96 -8.16
C GLY A 28 8.04 -14.03 -8.47
N VAL A 29 8.04 -13.32 -9.59
CA VAL A 29 9.14 -12.44 -10.04
C VAL A 29 8.56 -11.11 -10.56
N ARG A 30 9.23 -10.01 -10.20
CA ARG A 30 8.90 -8.65 -10.68
C ARG A 30 8.79 -8.67 -12.21
N PRO A 31 7.73 -8.07 -12.81
CA PRO A 31 7.79 -7.72 -14.21
C PRO A 31 8.92 -6.70 -14.35
N THR A 32 10.04 -7.13 -14.92
CA THR A 32 11.06 -6.20 -15.43
C THR A 32 10.34 -5.22 -16.34
N THR A 33 10.68 -3.95 -16.15
CA THR A 33 10.24 -2.81 -16.95
C THR A 33 9.92 -3.20 -18.39
N SER A 34 8.77 -2.71 -18.86
CA SER A 34 8.19 -2.90 -20.18
C SER A 34 7.50 -4.26 -20.42
N THR A 35 6.24 -4.34 -20.00
CA THR A 35 5.25 -4.92 -20.94
C THR A 35 3.88 -4.30 -20.70
N SER A 36 3.53 -3.39 -21.60
CA SER A 36 2.17 -3.08 -21.96
C SER A 36 1.47 -4.36 -22.46
N THR A 37 0.97 -5.20 -21.56
CA THR A 37 0.16 -6.38 -21.92
C THR A 37 -0.60 -6.81 -20.67
N GLY A 38 -1.91 -7.01 -20.67
CA GLY A 38 -2.88 -6.91 -21.73
C GLY A 38 -4.24 -6.68 -21.07
N CYS A 39 -4.69 -5.43 -21.10
CA CYS A 39 -6.10 -5.13 -20.92
C CYS A 39 -6.54 -4.42 -22.20
N SER A 40 -7.59 -4.94 -22.82
CA SER A 40 -8.23 -4.36 -24.00
C SER A 40 -8.32 -2.84 -23.86
N PRO A 41 -7.92 -2.05 -24.88
CA PRO A 41 -8.02 -0.59 -24.82
C PRO A 41 -9.44 -0.23 -24.41
N CYS A 42 -9.58 0.36 -23.22
CA CYS A 42 -10.88 0.77 -22.77
C CYS A 42 -11.28 2.01 -23.58
N SER A 43 -12.39 1.94 -24.31
CA SER A 43 -12.93 3.08 -25.08
C SER A 43 -13.60 4.12 -24.17
N CYS A 44 -13.07 4.33 -22.97
CA CYS A 44 -13.62 5.29 -22.01
C CYS A 44 -13.35 6.71 -22.50
N PRO A 45 -14.37 7.57 -22.63
CA PRO A 45 -14.18 8.96 -23.07
C PRO A 45 -13.48 9.82 -22.01
N TYR A 46 -13.51 9.41 -20.73
CA TYR A 46 -12.89 10.14 -19.62
C TYR A 46 -11.68 9.38 -19.07
N VAL A 47 -10.52 9.68 -19.66
CA VAL A 47 -9.21 9.25 -19.17
C VAL A 47 -8.52 10.43 -18.50
N ARG A 48 -7.97 10.21 -17.31
CA ARG A 48 -7.16 11.20 -16.60
C ARG A 48 -5.76 10.68 -16.41
N THR A 49 -4.78 11.53 -16.69
CA THR A 49 -3.39 11.25 -16.40
C THR A 49 -3.10 11.50 -14.93
N LEU A 50 -2.45 10.54 -14.27
CA LEU A 50 -2.04 10.65 -12.87
C LEU A 50 -0.55 10.32 -12.74
N GLN A 51 0.21 11.24 -12.13
CA GLN A 51 1.60 10.98 -11.79
C GLN A 51 1.72 10.46 -10.37
N VAL A 52 2.53 9.41 -10.19
CA VAL A 52 2.73 8.73 -8.91
C VAL A 52 4.22 8.51 -8.69
N VAL A 53 4.72 8.99 -7.57
CA VAL A 53 6.07 8.66 -7.10
C VAL A 53 6.04 7.28 -6.46
N CYS A 54 6.89 6.37 -6.91
CA CYS A 54 6.98 5.01 -6.41
C CYS A 54 8.26 4.81 -5.59
N VAL A 55 8.11 4.24 -4.39
CA VAL A 55 9.20 4.03 -3.42
C VAL A 55 9.58 2.55 -3.42
N PHE A 56 10.79 2.23 -3.88
CA PHE A 56 11.39 0.90 -3.79
C PHE A 56 12.51 0.89 -2.73
N MET A 57 13.03 -0.29 -2.40
CA MET A 57 14.08 -0.43 -1.37
C MET A 57 15.30 0.43 -1.65
N ASP A 58 15.74 0.44 -2.92
CA ASP A 58 17.04 1.03 -3.28
C ASP A 58 16.90 2.29 -4.14
N TYR A 59 15.69 2.64 -4.58
CA TYR A 59 15.45 3.76 -5.51
C TYR A 59 14.02 4.32 -5.45
N LEU A 60 13.86 5.52 -6.02
CA LEU A 60 12.57 6.14 -6.31
C LEU A 60 12.32 6.12 -7.83
N GLN A 61 11.06 6.00 -8.25
CA GLN A 61 10.68 6.03 -9.65
C GLN A 61 9.37 6.79 -9.86
N ASP A 62 9.34 7.76 -10.78
CA ASP A 62 8.11 8.41 -11.20
C ASP A 62 7.43 7.60 -12.30
N ILE A 63 6.13 7.33 -12.14
CA ILE A 63 5.32 6.66 -13.14
C ILE A 63 4.09 7.49 -13.49
N THR A 64 3.62 7.35 -14.73
CA THR A 64 2.44 8.03 -15.24
C THR A 64 1.37 7.00 -15.59
N LEU A 65 0.19 7.13 -14.97
CA LEU A 65 -0.95 6.24 -15.15
C LEU A 65 -2.05 6.91 -15.95
N ALA A 66 -2.71 6.12 -16.81
CA ALA A 66 -3.93 6.51 -17.50
C ALA A 66 -5.13 5.95 -16.74
N VAL A 67 -5.77 6.78 -15.91
CA VAL A 67 -6.82 6.37 -14.97
C VAL A 67 -8.20 6.63 -15.59
N CYS A 68 -9.06 5.62 -15.55
CA CYS A 68 -10.47 5.74 -15.91
C CYS A 68 -11.31 4.85 -14.97
N GLN A 69 -12.63 4.87 -15.09
CA GLN A 69 -13.51 4.01 -14.26
C GLN A 69 -13.21 2.52 -14.44
N CYS A 70 -12.82 2.08 -15.64
CA CYS A 70 -12.48 0.69 -15.92
C CYS A 70 -11.05 0.31 -15.49
N ARG A 71 -10.17 1.29 -15.28
CA ARG A 71 -8.78 1.07 -14.86
C ARG A 71 -8.44 2.00 -13.69
N PRO A 72 -8.86 1.65 -12.46
CA PRO A 72 -8.52 2.42 -11.29
C PRO A 72 -7.00 2.49 -11.08
N ALA A 73 -6.52 3.62 -10.55
CA ALA A 73 -5.09 3.82 -10.26
C ALA A 73 -4.52 2.71 -9.36
N ALA A 74 -5.29 2.30 -8.36
CA ALA A 74 -4.88 1.26 -7.40
C ALA A 74 -4.58 -0.08 -8.09
N THR A 75 -5.41 -0.51 -9.05
CA THR A 75 -5.19 -1.76 -9.78
C THR A 75 -3.92 -1.70 -10.63
N GLN A 76 -3.71 -0.58 -11.33
CA GLN A 76 -2.51 -0.37 -12.14
C GLN A 76 -1.24 -0.37 -11.27
N LEU A 77 -1.30 0.24 -10.08
CA LEU A 77 -0.17 0.29 -9.15
C LEU A 77 0.23 -1.10 -8.63
N ILE A 78 -0.74 -1.96 -8.29
CA ILE A 78 -0.44 -3.34 -7.90
C ILE A 78 0.25 -4.11 -9.03
N GLN A 79 -0.12 -3.87 -10.29
CA GLN A 79 0.56 -4.48 -11.44
C GLN A 79 2.02 -3.99 -11.57
N HIS A 80 2.33 -2.79 -11.07
CA HIS A 80 3.68 -2.26 -10.97
C HIS A 80 4.43 -2.70 -9.69
N GLY A 81 3.85 -3.60 -8.88
CA GLY A 81 4.48 -4.10 -7.65
C GLY A 81 4.52 -3.07 -6.52
N VAL A 82 3.66 -2.06 -6.56
CA VAL A 82 3.60 -0.98 -5.57
C VAL A 82 2.17 -0.79 -5.05
N PHE A 83 2.02 -0.46 -3.77
CA PHE A 83 0.74 -0.21 -3.14
C PHE A 83 0.46 1.30 -3.06
N PRO A 84 -0.72 1.78 -3.48
CA PRO A 84 -1.07 3.20 -3.41
C PRO A 84 -1.14 3.71 -1.96
N CYS A 85 -0.64 4.92 -1.70
CA CYS A 85 -0.83 5.59 -0.42
C CYS A 85 -2.19 6.31 -0.31
N ALA A 86 -2.98 6.38 -1.38
CA ALA A 86 -4.33 6.97 -1.39
C ALA A 86 -5.29 6.19 -2.29
N PRO A 87 -6.59 6.14 -1.96
CA PRO A 87 -7.53 5.21 -2.60
C PRO A 87 -7.95 5.59 -4.02
N VAL A 88 -7.97 6.89 -4.35
CA VAL A 88 -8.54 7.38 -5.64
C VAL A 88 -7.49 8.10 -6.48
N TRP A 89 -6.73 9.00 -5.89
CA TRP A 89 -5.69 9.79 -6.56
C TRP A 89 -4.38 9.69 -5.77
N PRO A 90 -3.71 8.53 -5.79
CA PRO A 90 -2.39 8.39 -5.17
C PRO A 90 -1.37 9.27 -5.87
N SER A 91 -0.68 10.12 -5.12
CA SER A 91 0.55 10.80 -5.57
C SER A 91 1.81 10.02 -5.21
N LEU A 92 1.69 9.02 -4.33
CA LEU A 92 2.76 8.20 -3.79
C LEU A 92 2.30 6.74 -3.71
N ALA A 93 3.21 5.81 -3.99
CA ALA A 93 3.02 4.38 -3.80
C ALA A 93 4.31 3.72 -3.25
N VAL A 94 4.17 2.63 -2.50
CA VAL A 94 5.30 1.94 -1.85
C VAL A 94 5.39 0.50 -2.33
N SER A 95 6.60 0.02 -2.62
CA SER A 95 6.88 -1.36 -3.02
C SER A 95 6.19 -2.39 -2.11
N LEU A 96 5.55 -3.38 -2.73
CA LEU A 96 4.95 -4.49 -2.01
C LEU A 96 6.00 -5.30 -1.22
N ASP A 97 7.19 -5.50 -1.78
CA ASP A 97 8.31 -6.18 -1.10
C ASP A 97 8.74 -5.42 0.16
N MET A 98 8.74 -4.10 0.10
CA MET A 98 9.04 -3.25 1.25
C MET A 98 7.97 -3.36 2.34
N LEU A 99 6.70 -3.41 1.96
CA LEU A 99 5.61 -3.59 2.90
C LEU A 99 5.64 -4.99 3.53
N GLU A 100 6.01 -6.02 2.76
CA GLU A 100 6.17 -7.39 3.25
C GLU A 100 7.35 -7.51 4.23
N PHE A 101 8.51 -6.93 3.90
CA PHE A 101 9.65 -6.85 4.82
C PHE A 101 9.29 -6.17 6.14
N VAL A 102 8.57 -5.04 6.08
CA VAL A 102 8.17 -4.30 7.27
C VAL A 102 7.13 -5.08 8.10
N ALA A 103 6.21 -5.80 7.46
CA ALA A 103 5.28 -6.69 8.14
C ALA A 103 6.03 -7.78 8.93
N GLU A 104 7.03 -8.41 8.30
CA GLU A 104 7.87 -9.44 8.92
C GLU A 104 8.73 -8.88 10.07
N LEU A 105 9.30 -7.69 9.87
CA LEU A 105 10.06 -6.99 10.89
C LEU A 105 9.22 -6.75 12.16
N PHE A 106 7.94 -6.42 12.04
CA PHE A 106 7.07 -6.21 13.19
C PHE A 106 6.74 -7.49 13.97
N VAL A 107 6.86 -8.65 13.36
CA VAL A 107 6.76 -9.94 14.07
C VAL A 107 8.01 -10.19 14.92
N HIS A 108 9.17 -9.73 14.46
CA HIS A 108 10.49 -10.03 15.06
C HIS A 108 11.05 -8.93 15.98
N VAL A 109 10.48 -7.73 15.94
CA VAL A 109 10.88 -6.62 16.82
C VAL A 109 10.13 -6.73 18.15
N ALA A 110 10.87 -6.94 19.24
CA ALA A 110 10.35 -6.75 20.60
C ALA A 110 9.65 -5.38 20.68
N PRO A 111 8.46 -5.25 21.32
CA PRO A 111 7.59 -4.09 21.19
C PRO A 111 8.31 -2.82 21.67
N ASN A 112 8.94 -2.15 20.72
CA ASN A 112 9.63 -0.89 20.91
C ASN A 112 9.09 0.12 19.90
N GLU A 113 7.78 0.29 19.97
CA GLU A 113 7.02 1.31 19.25
C GLU A 113 7.67 2.70 19.39
N ARG A 114 8.34 2.95 20.52
CA ARG A 114 9.11 4.17 20.80
C ARG A 114 10.34 4.31 19.92
N ALA A 115 11.21 3.31 19.83
CA ALA A 115 12.42 3.38 19.02
C ALA A 115 12.09 3.29 17.53
N TRP A 116 11.11 2.48 17.14
CA TRP A 116 10.67 2.44 15.74
C TRP A 116 10.14 3.80 15.30
N ALA A 117 9.24 4.41 16.06
CA ALA A 117 8.68 5.72 15.72
C ALA A 117 9.75 6.82 15.76
N ALA A 118 10.65 6.81 16.74
CA ALA A 118 11.74 7.78 16.82
C ALA A 118 12.75 7.63 15.66
N THR A 119 13.06 6.40 15.26
CA THR A 119 13.96 6.12 14.12
C THR A 119 13.32 6.58 12.82
N LEU A 120 12.02 6.30 12.62
CA LEU A 120 11.31 6.73 11.43
C LEU A 120 11.13 8.26 11.39
N GLU A 121 10.80 8.90 12.51
CA GLU A 121 10.75 10.37 12.61
C GLU A 121 12.11 10.99 12.25
N LYS A 122 13.22 10.42 12.74
CA LYS A 122 14.57 10.91 12.44
C LYS A 122 14.96 10.68 10.98
N TYR A 123 14.67 9.51 10.43
CA TYR A 123 14.92 9.18 9.02
C TYR A 123 14.17 10.11 8.06
N LEU A 124 12.90 10.41 8.37
CA LEU A 124 12.06 11.30 7.56
C LEU A 124 12.51 12.76 7.66
N ASN A 125 12.96 13.19 8.83
CA ASN A 125 13.44 14.55 9.04
C ASN A 125 14.71 14.84 8.23
N VAL A 126 15.65 13.89 8.15
CA VAL A 126 16.86 14.00 7.29
C VAL A 126 16.48 14.16 5.81
N ARG A 127 15.29 13.72 5.41
CA ARG A 127 14.77 13.82 4.03
C ARG A 127 13.80 14.99 3.82
N GLY A 128 13.71 15.92 4.78
CA GLY A 128 12.90 17.13 4.67
C GLY A 128 11.43 16.98 5.09
N TYR A 129 11.02 15.82 5.60
CA TYR A 129 9.65 15.58 6.07
C TYR A 129 9.55 15.75 7.59
N GLN A 130 8.82 16.77 8.02
CA GLN A 130 8.66 17.10 9.43
C GLN A 130 7.23 16.85 9.91
N PHE A 131 7.11 16.31 11.12
CA PHE A 131 5.82 16.16 11.79
C PHE A 131 5.52 17.42 12.61
N ALA A 132 4.29 17.94 12.50
CA ALA A 132 3.87 19.17 13.19
C ALA A 132 3.91 19.07 14.73
N ALA A 133 3.91 17.86 15.30
CA ALA A 133 4.02 17.62 16.73
C ALA A 133 4.91 16.42 17.03
N LYS A 134 5.74 16.56 18.07
CA LYS A 134 6.61 15.50 18.62
C LYS A 134 5.75 14.32 19.10
N ASP A 135 6.24 13.08 18.94
CA ASP A 135 5.52 11.84 19.31
C ASP A 135 4.20 11.57 18.54
N SER A 136 3.86 12.38 17.54
CA SER A 136 2.59 12.22 16.81
C SER A 136 2.56 10.96 15.96
N LEU A 137 3.72 10.54 15.44
CA LEU A 137 3.83 9.30 14.68
C LEU A 137 3.69 8.10 15.61
N ARG A 138 4.40 8.11 16.75
CA ARG A 138 4.41 7.00 17.71
C ARG A 138 3.01 6.58 18.16
N ARG A 139 2.22 7.53 18.68
CA ARG A 139 0.88 7.22 19.22
C ARG A 139 -0.07 6.72 18.14
N ARG A 140 -0.03 7.34 16.95
CA ARG A 140 -0.92 6.99 15.84
C ARG A 140 -0.54 5.65 15.22
N PHE A 141 0.76 5.38 15.16
CA PHE A 141 1.31 4.14 14.65
C PHE A 141 1.01 2.95 15.57
N ALA A 142 1.27 3.09 16.88
CA ALA A 142 0.95 2.04 17.85
C ALA A 142 -0.53 1.65 17.83
N ASN A 143 -1.43 2.64 17.74
CA ASN A 143 -2.86 2.39 17.62
C ASN A 143 -3.23 1.64 16.33
N ALA A 144 -2.63 2.02 15.19
CA ALA A 144 -2.86 1.34 13.92
C ALA A 144 -2.33 -0.10 13.92
N LEU A 145 -1.15 -0.33 14.51
CA LEU A 145 -0.52 -1.64 14.59
C LEU A 145 -1.34 -2.62 15.45
N SER A 146 -1.84 -2.17 16.60
CA SER A 146 -2.70 -2.98 17.48
C SER A 146 -3.97 -3.46 16.76
N HIS A 147 -4.65 -2.58 16.03
CA HIS A 147 -5.84 -2.96 15.28
C HIS A 147 -5.54 -3.89 14.09
N TYR A 148 -4.38 -3.71 13.45
CA TYR A 148 -3.93 -4.59 12.36
C TYR A 148 -3.63 -6.01 12.88
N GLN A 149 -2.93 -6.15 13.99
CA GLN A 149 -2.63 -7.45 14.60
C GLN A 149 -3.91 -8.18 15.04
N MET A 150 -4.89 -7.45 15.57
CA MET A 150 -6.20 -8.01 15.90
C MET A 150 -6.94 -8.52 14.66
N LEU A 151 -6.88 -7.77 13.56
CA LEU A 151 -7.47 -8.18 12.28
C LEU A 151 -6.84 -9.47 11.75
N VAL A 152 -5.51 -9.59 11.78
CA VAL A 152 -4.79 -10.81 11.35
C VAL A 152 -5.25 -12.02 12.17
N ARG A 153 -5.32 -11.90 13.51
CA ARG A 153 -5.82 -12.99 14.36
C ARG A 153 -7.26 -13.41 14.03
N LEU A 154 -8.14 -12.45 13.77
CA LEU A 154 -9.54 -12.76 13.43
C LEU A 154 -9.64 -13.47 12.09
N VAL A 155 -8.78 -13.12 11.12
CA VAL A 155 -8.70 -13.80 9.82
C VAL A 155 -8.19 -15.22 9.98
N ASP A 156 -7.16 -15.47 10.79
CA ASP A 156 -6.64 -16.82 11.03
C ASP A 156 -7.67 -17.73 11.70
N ILE A 157 -8.43 -17.18 12.66
CA ILE A 157 -9.56 -17.88 13.30
C ILE A 157 -10.62 -18.26 12.27
N GLU A 158 -10.96 -17.35 11.35
CA GLU A 158 -11.99 -17.60 10.35
C GLU A 158 -11.54 -18.61 9.29
N ILE A 159 -10.27 -18.57 8.88
CA ILE A 159 -9.68 -19.56 7.97
C ILE A 159 -9.70 -20.95 8.61
N SER A 160 -9.38 -21.05 9.91
CA SER A 160 -9.35 -22.34 10.62
C SER A 160 -10.73 -23.01 10.67
N LYS A 161 -11.82 -22.22 10.74
CA LYS A 161 -13.20 -22.76 10.72
C LYS A 161 -13.67 -23.26 9.35
N ILE A 162 -12.99 -22.88 8.27
CA ILE A 162 -13.35 -23.27 6.90
C ILE A 162 -12.64 -24.57 6.50
N VAL A 163 -11.58 -24.94 7.22
CA VAL A 163 -10.73 -26.11 6.94
C VAL A 163 -11.20 -27.36 7.71
N ASP A 164 -12.07 -27.20 8.72
CA ASP A 164 -12.85 -28.27 9.37
C ASP A 164 -14.23 -28.45 8.72
#